data_AF-A0A0D3FIH0-F1
#
_entry.id   AF-A0A0D3FIH0-F1
#
_cell.length_a   1.000
_cell.length_b   1.000
_cell.length_c   1.000
_cell.angle_alpha   90.00
_cell.angle_beta   90.00
_cell.angle_gamma   90.00
#
_symmetry.space_group_name_H-M   'P 1'
#
loop_
_entity.id
_entity.type
_entity.pdbx_description
1 polymer ?
#
loop_
_entity_poly.entity_id
_entity_poly.type
_entity_poly.pdbx_seq_one_letter_code
_entity_poly.pdbx_strand_id
1 'polypeptide(L)'
;MAALLISSHLTAASSSSTTSPTARPAPSFVSFRAANAAPKGARRGCPVLASSVEPPPAASAAQPFRSLAPSETTVLKPLLEFQRAKLRFEGELAAEASRDPSFTYSIVRPTAFFKSLGGQVETVKNGQPYVMFGDGKLCACKPISEEDLAAFIADCISDEGKANKILPIGGPGKALTPLEQGEMLFRLLGREPRFIKVPIQVMDAAIWVLDALAKVFPGVEDAAEFGKIGRYYASESMLVLDPDTGEYSDEMTPSYGSDTLEQFFERVIREGMAGQELGEQTIF
;
A
#
# COMPACT_ATOMS: atom_id res chain seq x y z
N MET A 1 -22.71 -24.30 -21.72
CA MET A 1 -22.53 -25.76 -21.65
C MET A 1 -22.17 -26.12 -20.23
N ALA A 2 -23.03 -26.90 -19.59
CA ALA A 2 -22.90 -27.38 -18.23
C ALA A 2 -21.82 -28.46 -18.11
N ALA A 3 -21.21 -28.58 -16.93
CA ALA A 3 -20.61 -29.83 -16.46
C ALA A 3 -20.71 -29.90 -14.93
N LEU A 4 -21.82 -30.47 -14.48
CA LEU A 4 -21.92 -31.23 -13.22
C LEU A 4 -20.98 -32.44 -13.31
N LEU A 5 -20.32 -32.79 -12.20
CA LEU A 5 -19.99 -34.19 -11.93
C LEU A 5 -20.38 -34.56 -10.50
N ILE A 6 -21.15 -35.63 -10.44
CA ILE A 6 -21.89 -36.16 -9.30
C ILE A 6 -21.02 -37.17 -8.54
N SER A 7 -21.20 -37.14 -7.23
CA SER A 7 -20.73 -38.07 -6.21
C SER A 7 -21.10 -39.54 -6.48
N SER A 8 -20.22 -40.47 -6.15
CA SER A 8 -20.55 -41.89 -5.98
C SER A 8 -20.04 -42.40 -4.63
N HIS A 9 -20.98 -42.90 -3.83
CA HIS A 9 -20.77 -43.58 -2.56
C HIS A 9 -20.18 -44.99 -2.76
N LEU A 10 -19.31 -45.44 -1.84
CA LEU A 10 -19.37 -46.82 -1.31
C LEU A 10 -18.72 -46.94 0.10
N THR A 11 -19.60 -47.33 1.03
CA THR A 11 -19.58 -48.02 2.34
C THR A 11 -18.29 -48.52 3.05
N ALA A 12 -18.15 -48.06 4.31
CA ALA A 12 -17.77 -48.70 5.60
C ALA A 12 -16.60 -49.72 5.74
N ALA A 13 -15.65 -49.46 6.67
CA ALA A 13 -15.62 -50.04 8.05
C ALA A 13 -14.29 -49.83 8.83
N SER A 14 -14.43 -49.70 10.16
CA SER A 14 -13.49 -50.02 11.27
C SER A 14 -12.48 -48.99 11.84
N SER A 15 -12.82 -48.56 13.07
CA SER A 15 -12.00 -48.34 14.29
C SER A 15 -10.63 -47.65 14.24
N SER A 16 -10.50 -46.51 14.92
CA SER A 16 -9.88 -46.42 16.26
C SER A 16 -9.79 -44.97 16.75
N SER A 17 -9.82 -44.83 18.07
CA SER A 17 -9.88 -43.62 18.88
C SER A 17 -8.72 -42.65 18.70
N THR A 18 -9.00 -41.36 18.48
CA THR A 18 -8.15 -40.27 19.02
C THR A 18 -9.00 -39.01 19.27
N THR A 19 -8.75 -38.42 20.42
CA THR A 19 -9.34 -37.23 21.04
C THR A 19 -9.59 -36.02 20.13
N SER A 20 -10.78 -35.44 20.28
CA SER A 20 -11.24 -34.20 19.65
C SER A 20 -10.47 -32.97 20.17
N PRO A 21 -9.93 -32.08 19.32
CA PRO A 21 -9.59 -30.74 19.76
C PRO A 21 -10.86 -29.88 19.76
N THR A 22 -11.12 -29.22 20.89
CA THR A 22 -12.17 -28.23 21.08
C THR A 22 -12.12 -27.20 19.95
N ALA A 23 -13.20 -27.07 19.18
CA ALA A 23 -13.30 -26.08 18.11
C ALA A 23 -13.12 -24.67 18.69
N ARG A 24 -12.10 -23.94 18.23
CA ARG A 24 -12.00 -22.49 18.49
C ARG A 24 -13.15 -21.79 17.77
N PRO A 25 -13.80 -20.79 18.38
CA PRO A 25 -14.81 -20.01 17.68
C PRO A 25 -14.16 -19.32 16.48
N ALA A 26 -14.78 -19.46 15.32
CA ALA A 26 -14.36 -18.77 14.10
C ALA A 26 -14.50 -17.25 14.32
N PRO A 27 -13.54 -16.42 13.88
CA PRO A 27 -13.72 -14.98 13.90
C PRO A 27 -14.89 -14.62 12.98
N SER A 28 -15.94 -14.05 13.57
CA SER A 28 -17.04 -13.45 12.84
C SER A 28 -16.55 -12.15 12.20
N PHE A 29 -16.22 -12.21 10.91
CA PHE A 29 -16.00 -11.01 10.10
C PHE A 29 -17.34 -10.28 9.95
N VAL A 30 -17.51 -9.17 10.66
CA VAL A 30 -18.64 -8.26 10.44
C VAL A 30 -18.24 -7.31 9.32
N SER A 31 -18.67 -7.62 8.09
CA SER A 31 -18.60 -6.69 6.97
C SER A 31 -19.66 -5.60 7.19
N PHE A 32 -19.24 -4.35 7.36
CA PHE A 32 -20.15 -3.22 7.38
C PHE A 32 -20.60 -2.90 5.95
N ARG A 33 -21.87 -3.19 5.66
CA ARG A 33 -22.52 -2.77 4.41
C ARG A 33 -22.90 -1.30 4.56
N ALA A 34 -22.23 -0.41 3.82
CA ALA A 34 -22.66 0.98 3.70
C ALA A 34 -24.07 1.01 3.05
N ALA A 35 -25.09 1.34 3.84
CA ALA A 35 -26.44 1.52 3.34
C ALA A 35 -26.57 2.92 2.74
N ASN A 36 -26.59 3.02 1.41
CA ASN A 36 -27.02 4.23 0.72
C ASN A 36 -28.55 4.35 0.82
N ALA A 37 -29.03 5.05 1.86
CA ALA A 37 -30.39 5.55 1.91
C ALA A 37 -30.41 7.00 1.37
N ALA A 38 -30.90 7.17 0.13
CA ALA A 38 -31.08 8.48 -0.47
C ALA A 38 -32.26 9.22 0.19
N PRO A 39 -32.09 10.48 0.67
CA PRO A 39 -33.23 11.30 1.06
C PRO A 39 -33.86 11.89 -0.21
N LYS A 40 -35.18 11.72 -0.36
CA LYS A 40 -35.95 12.44 -1.37
C LYS A 40 -36.04 13.92 -0.98
N GLY A 41 -35.36 14.76 -1.76
CA GLY A 41 -35.69 16.18 -1.94
C GLY A 41 -35.01 17.17 -0.99
N ALA A 42 -33.89 17.76 -1.41
CA ALA A 42 -33.48 19.14 -1.11
C ALA A 42 -32.27 19.54 -1.99
N ARG A 43 -32.10 20.85 -2.21
CA ARG A 43 -31.37 21.50 -3.33
C ARG A 43 -29.83 21.45 -3.26
N ARG A 44 -29.21 21.66 -4.44
CA ARG A 44 -27.76 21.74 -4.73
C ARG A 44 -27.02 22.78 -3.87
N GLY A 45 -25.86 22.37 -3.35
CA GLY A 45 -24.80 23.23 -2.80
C GLY A 45 -24.22 22.66 -1.50
N CYS A 46 -23.07 21.98 -1.58
CA CYS A 46 -22.23 21.43 -0.51
C CYS A 46 -22.88 20.48 0.52
N PRO A 47 -22.40 19.22 0.65
CA PRO A 47 -22.48 18.49 1.90
C PRO A 47 -21.11 18.49 2.60
N VAL A 48 -21.03 19.19 3.72
CA VAL A 48 -20.09 18.85 4.79
C VAL A 48 -20.51 17.46 5.28
N LEU A 49 -19.74 16.43 4.93
CA LEU A 49 -19.89 15.07 5.45
C LEU A 49 -19.24 15.03 6.84
N ALA A 50 -20.02 15.42 7.86
CA ALA A 50 -19.75 15.01 9.23
C ALA A 50 -20.11 13.52 9.35
N SER A 51 -19.09 12.66 9.35
CA SER A 51 -19.24 11.24 9.71
C SER A 51 -19.43 11.16 11.23
N SER A 52 -20.67 11.02 11.68
CA SER A 52 -20.96 10.63 13.06
C SER A 52 -20.62 9.14 13.21
N VAL A 53 -19.51 8.85 13.88
CA VAL A 53 -19.16 7.49 14.33
C VAL A 53 -20.08 7.12 15.49
N GLU A 54 -20.85 6.03 15.35
CA GLU A 54 -21.63 5.48 16.46
C GLU A 54 -20.70 4.82 17.51
N PRO A 55 -21.00 4.93 18.81
CA PRO A 55 -20.17 4.31 19.86
C PRO A 55 -20.29 2.77 19.83
N PRO A 56 -19.20 2.03 20.09
CA PRO A 56 -19.19 0.57 20.01
C PRO A 56 -20.02 -0.11 21.12
N PRO A 57 -20.56 -1.31 20.87
CA PRO A 57 -21.26 -2.09 21.90
C PRO A 57 -20.30 -2.57 23.00
N ALA A 58 -20.84 -2.75 24.21
CA ALA A 58 -20.07 -3.16 25.38
C ALA A 58 -19.40 -4.53 25.20
N ALA A 59 -18.10 -4.59 25.50
CA ALA A 59 -17.25 -5.75 25.34
C ALA A 59 -17.62 -6.91 26.29
N SER A 60 -17.85 -8.10 25.73
CA SER A 60 -17.95 -9.36 26.47
C SER A 60 -16.64 -10.12 26.35
N ALA A 61 -15.78 -10.06 27.37
CA ALA A 61 -14.59 -10.93 27.60
C ALA A 61 -13.83 -11.38 26.33
N ALA A 62 -13.74 -10.50 25.33
CA ALA A 62 -13.26 -10.76 23.99
C ALA A 62 -11.98 -9.95 23.79
N GLN A 63 -11.09 -10.51 22.96
CA GLN A 63 -9.83 -9.92 22.52
C GLN A 63 -9.92 -8.39 22.37
N PRO A 64 -8.91 -7.62 22.83
CA PRO A 64 -8.90 -6.16 22.67
C PRO A 64 -9.14 -5.80 21.21
N PHE A 65 -9.99 -4.79 20.97
CA PHE A 65 -10.30 -4.34 19.61
C PHE A 65 -9.03 -3.77 18.98
N ARG A 66 -8.69 -4.23 17.76
CA ARG A 66 -7.45 -3.83 17.06
C ARG A 66 -7.75 -3.13 15.75
N SER A 67 -7.47 -1.83 15.71
CA SER A 67 -7.58 -1.02 14.49
C SER A 67 -6.31 -1.16 13.63
N LEU A 68 -6.48 -1.38 12.32
CA LEU A 68 -5.40 -1.46 11.33
C LEU A 68 -5.59 -0.33 10.31
N ALA A 69 -4.69 0.64 10.34
CA ALA A 69 -4.68 1.76 9.41
C ALA A 69 -3.50 1.65 8.44
N PRO A 70 -3.73 1.55 7.12
CA PRO A 70 -2.65 1.65 6.15
C PRO A 70 -2.19 3.12 6.05
N SER A 71 -1.04 3.39 6.66
CA SER A 71 -0.25 4.60 6.41
C SER A 71 0.87 4.26 5.43
N GLU A 72 1.71 5.21 5.02
CA GLU A 72 2.85 4.95 4.11
C GLU A 72 4.11 5.56 4.70
N THR A 73 5.27 5.00 4.39
CA THR A 73 6.55 5.57 4.85
C THR A 73 6.75 7.02 4.36
N THR A 74 6.04 7.41 3.31
CA THR A 74 6.03 8.79 2.78
C THR A 74 5.47 9.83 3.75
N VAL A 75 4.76 9.46 4.82
CA VAL A 75 4.29 10.44 5.82
C VAL A 75 5.42 11.02 6.69
N LEU A 76 6.64 10.48 6.61
CA LEU A 76 7.80 10.99 7.35
C LEU A 76 8.21 12.41 6.94
N LYS A 77 7.90 12.81 5.69
CA LYS A 77 8.03 14.19 5.22
C LYS A 77 6.70 14.65 4.61
N PRO A 78 5.74 15.13 5.43
CA PRO A 78 4.37 15.39 4.97
C PRO A 78 4.27 16.69 4.16
N LEU A 79 4.55 16.59 2.86
CA LEU A 79 4.43 17.70 1.89
C LEU A 79 3.04 17.78 1.25
N LEU A 80 2.24 16.70 1.33
CA LEU A 80 0.97 16.53 0.64
C LEU A 80 -0.20 16.47 1.64
N GLU A 81 -1.41 16.90 1.25
CA GLU A 81 -2.54 16.98 2.18
C GLU A 81 -3.00 15.61 2.68
N PHE A 82 -3.03 14.60 1.81
CA PHE A 82 -3.39 13.25 2.24
C PHE A 82 -2.41 12.66 3.27
N GLN A 83 -1.12 13.04 3.22
CA GLN A 83 -0.12 12.61 4.21
C GLN A 83 -0.42 13.22 5.58
N ARG A 84 -0.80 14.51 5.61
CA ARG A 84 -1.22 15.19 6.84
C ARG A 84 -2.50 14.60 7.40
N ALA A 85 -3.46 14.24 6.55
CA ALA A 85 -4.68 13.56 6.96
C ALA A 85 -4.38 12.19 7.61
N LYS A 86 -3.48 11.40 7.01
CA LYS A 86 -3.01 10.12 7.60
C LYS A 86 -2.37 10.35 8.97
N LEU A 87 -1.46 11.31 9.12
CA LEU A 87 -0.82 11.63 10.41
C LEU A 87 -1.82 12.06 11.49
N ARG A 88 -2.86 12.82 11.13
CA ARG A 88 -3.94 13.17 12.06
C ARG A 88 -4.68 11.93 12.54
N PHE A 89 -5.03 11.04 11.62
CA PHE A 89 -5.72 9.80 11.96
C PHE A 89 -4.87 8.89 12.85
N GLU A 90 -3.56 8.79 12.60
CA GLU A 90 -2.63 8.08 13.49
C GLU A 90 -2.64 8.66 14.92
N GLY A 91 -2.67 9.99 15.04
CA GLY A 91 -2.79 10.68 16.33
C GLY A 91 -4.11 10.40 17.04
N GLU A 92 -5.21 10.34 16.30
CA GLU A 92 -6.53 9.99 16.84
C GLU A 92 -6.57 8.56 17.41
N LEU A 93 -5.95 7.60 16.72
CA LEU A 93 -5.82 6.21 17.19
C LEU A 93 -4.99 6.12 18.48
N ALA A 94 -3.87 6.85 18.55
CA ALA A 94 -3.04 6.90 19.75
C ALA A 94 -3.76 7.56 20.93
N ALA A 95 -4.54 8.61 20.68
CA ALA A 95 -5.36 9.27 21.68
C ALA A 95 -6.50 8.37 22.18
N GLU A 96 -7.10 7.54 21.33
CA GLU A 96 -8.10 6.55 21.73
C GLU A 96 -7.48 5.46 22.62
N ALA A 97 -6.35 4.87 22.21
CA ALA A 97 -5.65 3.86 23.00
C ALA A 97 -5.21 4.37 24.38
N SER A 98 -4.95 5.68 24.51
CA SER A 98 -4.65 6.31 25.80
C SER A 98 -5.88 6.51 26.69
N ARG A 99 -7.08 6.59 26.10
CA ARG A 99 -8.36 6.76 26.80
C ARG A 99 -8.99 5.43 27.21
N ASP A 100 -8.89 4.42 26.37
CA ASP A 100 -9.42 3.08 26.60
C ASP A 100 -8.30 2.02 26.52
N PRO A 101 -7.84 1.48 27.67
CA PRO A 101 -6.82 0.42 27.70
C PRO A 101 -7.22 -0.88 27.00
N SER A 102 -8.50 -1.08 26.67
CA SER A 102 -8.99 -2.22 25.90
C SER A 102 -8.92 -2.01 24.37
N PHE A 103 -8.66 -0.78 23.93
CA PHE A 103 -8.43 -0.44 22.54
C PHE A 103 -6.94 -0.53 22.20
N THR A 104 -6.63 -1.22 21.09
CA THR A 104 -5.27 -1.29 20.56
C THR A 104 -5.24 -0.95 19.08
N TYR A 105 -4.08 -0.57 18.57
CA TYR A 105 -3.89 -0.34 17.14
C TYR A 105 -2.55 -0.91 16.64
N SER A 106 -2.45 -1.13 15.34
CA SER A 106 -1.17 -1.24 14.64
C SER A 106 -1.22 -0.34 13.43
N ILE A 107 -0.30 0.62 13.33
CA ILE A 107 -0.18 1.48 12.15
C ILE A 107 0.94 0.89 11.30
N VAL A 108 0.59 0.35 10.13
CA VAL A 108 1.57 -0.19 9.19
C VAL A 108 1.91 0.89 8.17
N ARG A 109 3.20 1.15 7.97
CA ARG A 109 3.74 2.09 6.98
C ARG A 109 4.61 1.30 5.99
N PRO A 110 4.02 0.73 4.93
CA PRO A 110 4.78 0.02 3.95
C PRO A 110 5.56 0.98 3.05
N THR A 111 6.57 0.42 2.39
CA THR A 111 7.29 1.00 1.25
C THR A 111 6.50 0.82 -0.05
N ALA A 112 7.17 0.98 -1.21
CA ALA A 112 6.57 0.82 -2.54
C ALA A 112 6.02 -0.60 -2.80
N PHE A 113 4.86 -0.68 -3.44
CA PHE A 113 4.26 -1.95 -3.88
C PHE A 113 4.80 -2.38 -5.24
N PHE A 114 4.85 -3.70 -5.47
CA PHE A 114 5.31 -4.26 -6.74
C PHE A 114 4.56 -3.74 -7.95
N LYS A 115 3.21 -3.67 -7.89
CA LYS A 115 2.39 -3.15 -8.99
C LYS A 115 2.80 -1.74 -9.44
N SER A 116 3.17 -0.87 -8.49
CA SER A 116 3.61 0.50 -8.77
C SER A 116 4.96 0.56 -9.49
N LEU A 117 5.76 -0.50 -9.42
CA LEU A 117 7.07 -0.59 -10.09
C LEU A 117 7.00 -1.36 -11.42
N GLY A 118 5.89 -2.06 -11.68
CA GLY A 118 5.68 -2.86 -12.89
C GLY A 118 5.40 -2.05 -14.17
N GLY A 119 5.11 -0.75 -14.07
CA GLY A 119 4.59 0.06 -15.18
C GLY A 119 5.49 0.13 -16.41
N GLN A 120 6.82 -0.01 -16.26
CA GLN A 120 7.77 0.06 -17.37
C GLN A 120 8.19 -1.30 -17.94
N VAL A 121 7.73 -2.41 -17.36
CA VAL A 121 8.12 -3.77 -17.80
C VAL A 121 7.78 -3.98 -19.28
N GLU A 122 6.56 -3.68 -19.69
CA GLU A 122 6.10 -3.87 -21.06
C GLU A 122 6.81 -2.91 -22.05
N THR A 123 7.04 -1.66 -21.65
CA THR A 123 7.79 -0.66 -22.44
C THR A 123 9.20 -1.15 -22.75
N VAL A 124 9.94 -1.63 -21.75
CA VAL A 124 11.31 -2.13 -21.93
C VAL A 124 11.33 -3.47 -22.67
N LYS A 125 10.38 -4.36 -22.40
CA LYS A 125 10.19 -5.62 -23.14
C LYS A 125 10.00 -5.37 -24.64
N ASN A 126 9.31 -4.30 -25.00
CA ASN A 126 9.13 -3.85 -26.39
C ASN A 126 10.33 -3.08 -26.96
N GLY A 127 11.43 -2.97 -26.22
CA GLY A 127 12.70 -2.38 -26.68
C GLY A 127 12.81 -0.88 -26.56
N GLN A 128 11.86 -0.25 -25.88
CA GLN A 128 11.96 1.16 -25.52
C GLN A 128 12.89 1.33 -24.30
N PRO A 129 13.52 2.51 -24.13
CA PRO A 129 14.33 2.81 -22.96
C PRO A 129 13.51 2.84 -21.66
N TYR A 130 14.17 2.59 -20.53
CA TYR A 130 13.61 2.84 -19.20
C TYR A 130 13.70 4.34 -18.89
N VAL A 131 12.59 4.95 -18.47
CA VAL A 131 12.51 6.37 -18.14
C VAL A 131 12.70 6.55 -16.64
N MET A 132 13.58 7.46 -16.25
CA MET A 132 13.84 7.79 -14.85
C MET A 132 14.14 9.26 -14.67
N PHE A 133 13.92 9.79 -13.46
CA PHE A 133 14.27 11.16 -13.13
C PHE A 133 15.73 11.27 -12.68
N GLY A 134 16.40 12.35 -13.10
CA GLY A 134 17.80 12.62 -12.77
C GLY A 134 18.74 11.51 -13.21
N ASP A 135 19.63 11.09 -12.32
CA ASP A 135 20.53 9.96 -12.52
C ASP A 135 19.93 8.60 -12.09
N GLY A 136 18.65 8.60 -11.68
CA GLY A 136 17.96 7.42 -11.18
C GLY A 136 18.32 7.04 -9.75
N LYS A 137 19.02 7.91 -8.99
CA LYS A 137 19.44 7.66 -7.60
C LYS A 137 18.81 8.62 -6.58
N LEU A 138 17.89 9.47 -7.02
CA LEU A 138 17.23 10.47 -6.17
C LEU A 138 16.39 9.84 -5.06
N CYS A 139 15.78 8.68 -5.31
CA CYS A 139 14.97 7.96 -4.35
C CYS A 139 15.29 6.47 -4.36
N ALA A 140 14.99 5.81 -3.26
CA ALA A 140 15.07 4.37 -3.10
C ALA A 140 13.89 3.84 -2.27
N CYS A 141 13.58 2.56 -2.46
CA CYS A 141 12.56 1.86 -1.69
C CYS A 141 12.95 0.39 -1.51
N LYS A 142 12.38 -0.29 -0.52
CA LYS A 142 12.45 -1.76 -0.37
C LYS A 142 11.13 -2.37 -0.82
N PRO A 143 10.94 -2.69 -2.10
CA PRO A 143 9.62 -3.01 -2.63
C PRO A 143 9.01 -4.22 -1.91
N ILE A 144 7.71 -4.20 -1.61
CA ILE A 144 7.01 -5.29 -0.92
C ILE A 144 5.86 -5.81 -1.79
N SER A 145 5.64 -7.13 -1.81
CA SER A 145 4.49 -7.73 -2.50
C SER A 145 3.21 -7.47 -1.70
N GLU A 146 2.07 -7.47 -2.39
CA GLU A 146 0.77 -7.37 -1.72
C GLU A 146 0.52 -8.56 -0.78
N GLU A 147 1.01 -9.74 -1.13
CA GLU A 147 0.87 -10.96 -0.33
C GLU A 147 1.69 -10.88 0.96
N ASP A 148 2.97 -10.53 0.87
CA ASP A 148 3.85 -10.35 2.03
C ASP A 148 3.34 -9.24 2.95
N LEU A 149 2.85 -8.14 2.38
CA LEU A 149 2.24 -7.06 3.17
C LEU A 149 0.94 -7.51 3.85
N ALA A 150 0.08 -8.26 3.17
CA ALA A 150 -1.15 -8.78 3.75
C ALA A 150 -0.85 -9.76 4.90
N ALA A 151 0.16 -10.61 4.75
CA ALA A 151 0.65 -11.49 5.80
C ALA A 151 1.17 -10.69 7.01
N PHE A 152 1.98 -9.64 6.78
CA PHE A 152 2.45 -8.76 7.87
C PHE A 152 1.29 -8.07 8.61
N ILE A 153 0.28 -7.60 7.88
CA ILE A 153 -0.93 -7.00 8.47
C ILE A 153 -1.71 -8.04 9.30
N ALA A 154 -1.81 -9.29 8.83
CA ALA A 154 -2.45 -10.37 9.59
C ALA A 154 -1.66 -10.71 10.87
N ASP A 155 -0.33 -10.73 10.81
CA ASP A 155 0.53 -10.88 11.99
C ASP A 155 0.32 -9.74 12.99
N CYS A 156 0.09 -8.52 12.48
CA CYS A 156 -0.30 -7.35 13.27
C CYS A 156 -1.68 -7.48 13.91
N ILE A 157 -2.42 -8.59 13.79
CA ILE A 157 -3.64 -8.83 14.57
C ILE A 157 -3.32 -9.69 15.79
N SER A 158 -2.52 -10.74 15.61
CA SER A 158 -2.29 -11.77 16.62
C SER A 158 -1.06 -11.51 17.50
N ASP A 159 -0.10 -10.71 17.04
CA ASP A 159 1.13 -10.43 17.77
C ASP A 159 0.96 -9.22 18.70
N GLU A 160 0.95 -9.47 20.01
CA GLU A 160 0.90 -8.43 21.06
C GLU A 160 2.12 -7.50 21.01
N GLY A 161 3.28 -8.01 20.59
CA GLY A 161 4.50 -7.23 20.42
C GLY A 161 4.40 -6.16 19.32
N LYS A 162 3.35 -6.22 18.48
CA LYS A 162 3.05 -5.24 17.43
C LYS A 162 1.94 -4.25 17.84
N ALA A 163 1.34 -4.41 19.01
CA ALA A 163 0.23 -3.56 19.46
C ALA A 163 0.73 -2.18 19.92
N ASN A 164 -0.08 -1.15 19.65
CA ASN A 164 0.18 0.26 19.94
C ASN A 164 1.51 0.75 19.34
N LYS A 165 1.83 0.27 18.13
CA LYS A 165 3.06 0.61 17.41
C LYS A 165 2.79 1.17 16.02
N ILE A 166 3.74 2.00 15.60
CA ILE A 166 3.94 2.41 14.21
C ILE A 166 5.03 1.52 13.64
N LEU A 167 4.73 0.84 12.53
CA LEU A 167 5.52 -0.26 11.99
C LEU A 167 5.90 0.07 10.54
N PRO A 168 7.06 0.73 10.31
CA PRO A 168 7.62 0.82 8.97
C PRO A 168 8.02 -0.57 8.49
N ILE A 169 7.70 -0.91 7.25
CA ILE A 169 8.00 -2.24 6.72
C ILE A 169 8.25 -2.21 5.21
N GLY A 170 9.32 -2.84 4.76
CA GLY A 170 9.61 -3.08 3.35
C GLY A 170 9.67 -4.56 3.03
N GLY A 171 9.81 -4.89 1.75
CA GLY A 171 10.03 -6.27 1.34
C GLY A 171 11.46 -6.74 1.59
N PRO A 172 11.77 -7.98 1.22
CA PRO A 172 13.08 -8.57 1.44
C PRO A 172 14.14 -7.92 0.55
N GLY A 173 15.39 -7.96 1.02
CA GLY A 173 16.55 -7.45 0.31
C GLY A 173 16.90 -6.00 0.66
N LYS A 174 17.86 -5.46 -0.10
CA LYS A 174 18.34 -4.08 0.04
C LYS A 174 17.36 -3.08 -0.59
N ALA A 175 17.49 -1.82 -0.23
CA ALA A 175 16.81 -0.74 -0.94
C ALA A 175 17.26 -0.69 -2.42
N LEU A 176 16.30 -0.41 -3.31
CA LEU A 176 16.49 -0.34 -4.76
C LEU A 176 16.15 1.05 -5.27
N THR A 177 17.10 1.62 -6.01
CA THR A 177 16.92 2.87 -6.77
C THR A 177 16.24 2.61 -8.12
N PRO A 178 15.58 3.61 -8.75
CA PRO A 178 15.05 3.49 -10.11
C PRO A 178 16.09 3.00 -11.14
N LEU A 179 17.36 3.43 -11.00
CA LEU A 179 18.45 2.94 -11.84
C LEU A 179 18.62 1.42 -11.70
N GLU A 180 18.75 0.91 -10.48
CA GLU A 180 18.94 -0.52 -10.21
C GLU A 180 17.73 -1.36 -10.64
N GLN A 181 16.51 -0.82 -10.49
CA GLN A 181 15.28 -1.46 -10.98
C GLN A 181 15.29 -1.59 -12.51
N GLY A 182 15.70 -0.53 -13.21
CA GLY A 182 15.84 -0.57 -14.67
C GLY A 182 16.95 -1.53 -15.13
N GLU A 183 18.11 -1.52 -14.47
CA GLU A 183 19.21 -2.46 -14.74
C GLU A 183 18.77 -3.92 -14.54
N MET A 184 18.04 -4.20 -13.46
CA MET A 184 17.43 -5.51 -13.20
C MET A 184 16.54 -5.93 -14.36
N LEU A 185 15.66 -5.05 -14.83
CA LEU A 185 14.74 -5.33 -15.93
C LEU A 185 15.47 -5.60 -17.27
N PHE A 186 16.48 -4.80 -17.61
CA PHE A 186 17.30 -5.02 -18.81
C PHE A 186 18.05 -6.36 -18.75
N ARG A 187 18.60 -6.69 -17.59
CA ARG A 187 19.28 -7.97 -17.33
C ARG A 187 18.33 -9.16 -17.52
N LEU A 188 17.13 -9.11 -16.93
CA LEU A 188 16.10 -10.15 -17.07
C LEU A 188 15.67 -10.36 -18.53
N LEU A 189 15.64 -9.29 -19.33
CA LEU A 189 15.28 -9.32 -20.74
C LEU A 189 16.45 -9.68 -21.68
N GLY A 190 17.68 -9.79 -21.15
CA GLY A 190 18.89 -10.04 -21.95
C GLY A 190 19.23 -8.91 -22.93
N ARG A 191 18.99 -7.65 -22.53
CA ARG A 191 19.16 -6.46 -23.39
C ARG A 191 20.19 -5.50 -22.83
N GLU A 192 20.84 -4.73 -23.71
CA GLU A 192 21.71 -3.64 -23.27
C GLU A 192 20.90 -2.53 -22.57
N PRO A 193 21.36 -2.05 -21.40
CA PRO A 193 20.65 -1.00 -20.67
C PRO A 193 20.54 0.30 -21.46
N ARG A 194 19.31 0.81 -21.60
CA ARG A 194 19.01 2.09 -22.26
C ARG A 194 18.13 2.93 -21.36
N PHE A 195 18.60 4.13 -21.00
CA PHE A 195 17.89 5.01 -20.08
C PHE A 195 17.55 6.35 -20.71
N ILE A 196 16.34 6.84 -20.47
CA ILE A 196 15.95 8.24 -20.67
C ILE A 196 15.97 8.91 -19.30
N LYS A 197 16.83 9.92 -19.16
CA LYS A 197 16.98 10.72 -17.94
C LYS A 197 16.18 12.00 -18.07
N VAL A 198 15.15 12.16 -17.26
CA VAL A 198 14.28 13.35 -17.24
C VAL A 198 14.72 14.26 -16.09
N PRO A 199 15.05 15.53 -16.32
CA PRO A 199 15.33 16.47 -15.23
C PRO A 199 14.10 16.63 -14.32
N ILE A 200 14.29 16.55 -13.00
CA ILE A 200 13.18 16.68 -12.04
C ILE A 200 12.48 18.04 -12.14
N GLN A 201 13.18 19.07 -12.62
CA GLN A 201 12.66 20.41 -12.86
C GLN A 201 11.54 20.44 -13.92
N VAL A 202 11.41 19.41 -14.75
CA VAL A 202 10.26 19.26 -15.65
C VAL A 202 8.97 19.13 -14.85
N MET A 203 8.99 18.41 -13.72
CA MET A 203 7.86 18.31 -12.81
C MET A 203 7.56 19.65 -12.13
N ASP A 204 8.61 20.39 -11.73
CA ASP A 204 8.45 21.75 -11.16
C ASP A 204 7.75 22.70 -12.13
N ALA A 205 8.15 22.68 -13.39
CA ALA A 205 7.54 23.50 -14.43
C ALA A 205 6.08 23.10 -14.68
N ALA A 206 5.79 21.80 -14.76
CA ALA A 206 4.44 21.29 -14.94
C ALA A 206 3.53 21.70 -13.78
N ILE A 207 3.98 21.52 -12.53
CA ILE A 207 3.25 21.93 -11.33
C ILE A 207 3.01 23.44 -11.35
N TRP A 208 4.01 24.25 -11.68
CA TRP A 208 3.85 25.72 -11.72
C TRP A 208 2.79 26.16 -12.74
N VAL A 209 2.77 25.55 -13.93
CA VAL A 209 1.75 25.82 -14.95
C VAL A 209 0.37 25.38 -14.46
N LEU A 210 0.25 24.19 -13.89
CA LEU A 210 -1.02 23.67 -13.37
C LEU A 210 -1.55 24.52 -12.21
N ASP A 211 -0.69 24.95 -11.27
CA ASP A 211 -1.04 25.84 -10.16
C ASP A 211 -1.51 27.22 -10.69
N ALA A 212 -0.89 27.74 -11.75
CA ALA A 212 -1.32 29.00 -12.37
C ALA A 212 -2.70 28.86 -13.03
N LEU A 213 -2.97 27.72 -13.68
CA LEU A 213 -4.25 27.43 -14.30
C LEU A 213 -5.36 27.14 -13.26
N ALA A 214 -5.04 26.45 -12.17
CA ALA A 214 -5.99 26.13 -11.10
C ALA A 214 -6.58 27.39 -10.44
N LYS A 215 -5.80 28.47 -10.33
CA LYS A 215 -6.28 29.78 -9.85
C LYS A 215 -7.37 30.40 -10.72
N VAL A 216 -7.43 30.02 -12.00
CA VAL A 216 -8.41 30.52 -12.98
C VAL A 216 -9.53 29.50 -13.20
N PHE A 217 -9.21 28.21 -13.13
CA PHE A 217 -10.12 27.09 -13.37
C PHE A 217 -10.04 26.10 -12.20
N PRO A 218 -11.01 26.13 -11.25
CA PRO A 218 -11.01 25.26 -10.07
C PRO A 218 -10.98 23.76 -10.40
N GLY A 219 -11.41 23.35 -11.60
CA GLY A 219 -11.39 21.96 -12.06
C GLY A 219 -9.99 21.40 -12.37
N VAL A 220 -8.92 22.17 -12.18
CA VAL A 220 -7.52 21.76 -12.42
C VAL A 220 -6.76 21.51 -11.10
N GLU A 221 -7.39 21.76 -9.95
CA GLU A 221 -6.78 21.56 -8.62
C GLU A 221 -6.31 20.11 -8.42
N ASP A 222 -7.14 19.13 -8.78
CA ASP A 222 -6.81 17.70 -8.68
C ASP A 222 -5.57 17.33 -9.52
N ALA A 223 -5.42 17.92 -10.71
CA ALA A 223 -4.27 17.68 -11.57
C ALA A 223 -2.99 18.32 -11.01
N ALA A 224 -3.11 19.50 -10.38
CA ALA A 224 -1.99 20.15 -9.72
C ALA A 224 -1.53 19.38 -8.47
N GLU A 225 -2.46 18.85 -7.67
CA GLU A 225 -2.15 17.94 -6.57
C GLU A 225 -1.48 16.67 -7.09
N PHE A 226 -2.02 16.06 -8.13
CA PHE A 226 -1.42 14.88 -8.77
C PHE A 226 0.03 15.13 -9.25
N GLY A 227 0.32 16.30 -9.83
CA GLY A 227 1.68 16.70 -10.19
C GLY A 227 2.63 16.74 -9.00
N LYS A 228 2.17 17.28 -7.85
CA LYS A 228 2.95 17.33 -6.60
C LYS A 228 3.20 15.94 -6.03
N ILE A 229 2.22 15.04 -6.13
CA ILE A 229 2.34 13.64 -5.75
C ILE A 229 3.43 12.95 -6.61
N GLY A 230 3.34 13.07 -7.93
CA GLY A 230 4.31 12.47 -8.84
C GLY A 230 5.73 13.00 -8.60
N ARG A 231 5.87 14.31 -8.36
CA ARG A 231 7.16 14.90 -7.99
C ARG A 231 7.70 14.33 -6.69
N TYR A 232 6.87 14.21 -5.66
CA TYR A 232 7.25 13.67 -4.36
C TYR A 232 7.85 12.27 -4.50
N TYR A 233 7.15 11.36 -5.18
CA TYR A 233 7.62 9.99 -5.38
C TYR A 233 8.86 9.89 -6.29
N ALA A 234 9.07 10.88 -7.17
CA ALA A 234 10.28 10.96 -7.98
C ALA A 234 11.52 11.47 -7.23
N SER A 235 11.37 12.08 -6.05
CA SER A 235 12.48 12.70 -5.33
C SER A 235 12.67 12.24 -3.88
N GLU A 236 11.67 11.63 -3.24
CA GLU A 236 11.76 11.20 -1.85
C GLU A 236 11.78 9.67 -1.75
N SER A 237 12.72 9.14 -0.96
CA SER A 237 12.81 7.71 -0.68
C SER A 237 11.66 7.25 0.23
N MET A 238 11.25 6.00 0.04
CA MET A 238 10.26 5.34 0.91
C MET A 238 10.96 4.46 1.94
N LEU A 239 11.94 5.02 2.64
CA LEU A 239 12.70 4.34 3.69
C LEU A 239 12.49 5.06 5.03
N VAL A 240 12.84 4.40 6.12
CA VAL A 240 12.88 5.02 7.44
C VAL A 240 13.86 6.18 7.42
N LEU A 241 13.43 7.33 7.94
CA LEU A 241 14.28 8.48 8.16
C LEU A 241 15.00 8.27 9.48
N ASP A 242 16.32 8.23 9.45
CA ASP A 242 17.15 8.17 10.64
C ASP A 242 17.02 9.52 11.39
N PRO A 243 16.54 9.51 12.66
CA PRO A 243 16.34 10.73 13.41
C PRO A 243 17.65 11.44 13.77
N ASP A 244 18.77 10.72 13.80
CA ASP A 244 20.08 11.27 14.19
C ASP A 244 20.75 11.99 13.02
N THR A 245 20.63 11.44 11.81
CA THR A 245 21.25 11.98 10.60
C THR A 245 20.30 12.83 9.75
N GLY A 246 18.99 12.61 9.87
CA GLY A 246 17.97 13.22 8.99
C GLY A 246 17.98 12.64 7.58
N GLU A 247 18.66 11.51 7.36
CA GLU A 247 18.78 10.84 6.07
C GLU A 247 17.96 9.55 6.02
N TYR A 248 17.65 9.08 4.81
CA TYR A 248 16.92 7.83 4.61
C TYR A 248 17.86 6.63 4.79
N SER A 249 17.43 5.63 5.58
CA SER A 249 18.26 4.48 5.95
C SER A 249 17.63 3.15 5.52
N ASP A 250 18.36 2.40 4.68
CA ASP A 250 18.00 1.01 4.33
C ASP A 250 18.10 0.09 5.56
N GLU A 251 19.15 0.26 6.36
CA GLU A 251 19.42 -0.58 7.54
C GLU A 251 18.34 -0.44 8.61
N MET A 252 17.82 0.78 8.82
CA MET A 252 16.74 1.03 9.77
C MET A 252 15.36 0.68 9.21
N THR A 253 15.23 0.36 7.92
CA THR A 253 13.97 -0.03 7.30
C THR A 253 13.81 -1.56 7.38
N PRO A 254 12.92 -2.08 8.25
CA PRO A 254 12.76 -3.52 8.42
C PRO A 254 12.26 -4.18 7.12
N SER A 255 12.65 -5.44 6.93
CA SER A 255 12.16 -6.29 5.84
C SER A 255 11.23 -7.37 6.35
N TYR A 256 10.23 -7.73 5.55
CA TYR A 256 9.35 -8.87 5.79
C TYR A 256 9.10 -9.64 4.50
N GLY A 257 8.81 -10.94 4.64
CA GLY A 257 8.42 -11.78 3.53
C GLY A 257 9.57 -12.39 2.75
N SER A 258 9.26 -12.95 1.59
CA SER A 258 10.21 -13.66 0.73
C SER A 258 10.11 -13.30 -0.75
N ASP A 259 9.03 -12.61 -1.15
CA ASP A 259 8.85 -12.24 -2.54
C ASP A 259 9.80 -11.11 -2.91
N THR A 260 10.47 -11.25 -4.06
CA THR A 260 11.41 -10.25 -4.55
C THR A 260 10.87 -9.52 -5.78
N LEU A 261 11.32 -8.26 -5.98
CA LEU A 261 10.98 -7.51 -7.18
C LEU A 261 11.48 -8.22 -8.46
N GLU A 262 12.59 -8.93 -8.38
CA GLU A 262 13.13 -9.68 -9.51
C GLU A 262 12.18 -10.81 -9.94
N GLN A 263 11.70 -11.63 -9.00
CA GLN A 263 10.68 -12.66 -9.27
C GLN A 263 9.38 -12.05 -9.80
N PHE A 264 9.00 -10.89 -9.28
CA PHE A 264 7.84 -10.15 -9.78
C PHE A 264 8.03 -9.74 -11.25
N PHE A 265 9.17 -9.14 -11.61
CA PHE A 265 9.45 -8.77 -12.99
C PHE A 265 9.51 -9.98 -13.92
N GLU A 266 10.13 -11.09 -13.51
CA GLU A 266 10.12 -12.35 -14.28
C GLU A 266 8.69 -12.83 -14.59
N ARG A 267 7.81 -12.81 -13.58
CA ARG A 267 6.40 -13.16 -13.73
C ARG A 267 5.70 -12.22 -14.70
N VAL A 268 5.86 -10.91 -14.55
CA VAL A 268 5.22 -9.91 -15.43
C VAL A 268 5.73 -10.02 -16.87
N ILE A 269 7.01 -10.29 -17.08
CA ILE A 269 7.57 -10.53 -18.42
C ILE A 269 6.89 -11.72 -19.10
N ARG A 270 6.66 -12.81 -18.35
CA ARG A 270 6.06 -14.05 -18.86
C ARG A 270 4.54 -13.98 -19.04
N GLU A 271 3.84 -13.41 -18.07
CA GLU A 271 2.38 -13.54 -17.91
C GLU A 271 1.64 -12.20 -18.07
N GLY A 272 2.37 -11.08 -18.11
CA GLY A 272 1.79 -9.74 -18.06
C GLY A 272 1.39 -9.33 -16.63
N MET A 273 0.72 -8.18 -16.50
CA MET A 273 0.27 -7.61 -15.22
C MET A 273 -1.09 -8.17 -14.73
N ALA A 274 -1.49 -9.36 -15.21
CA ALA A 274 -2.79 -9.93 -14.84
C ALA A 274 -2.89 -10.15 -13.32
N GLY A 275 -3.96 -9.64 -12.70
CA GLY A 275 -4.15 -9.71 -11.24
C GLY A 275 -3.39 -8.64 -10.44
N GLN A 276 -2.67 -7.73 -11.11
CA GLN A 276 -1.97 -6.59 -10.51
C GLN A 276 -2.62 -5.27 -10.92
N GLU A 277 -3.94 -5.28 -11.09
CA GLU A 277 -4.70 -4.10 -11.50
C GLU A 277 -4.66 -3.03 -10.40
N LEU A 278 -4.30 -1.81 -10.80
CA LEU A 278 -4.30 -0.66 -9.92
C LEU A 278 -5.72 -0.12 -9.65
N GLY A 279 -6.75 -0.64 -10.34
CA GLY A 279 -8.13 -0.17 -10.22
C GLY A 279 -8.26 1.30 -10.66
N GLU A 280 -8.94 2.14 -9.87
CA GLU A 280 -8.99 3.60 -10.12
C GLU A 280 -7.60 4.28 -10.06
N GLN A 281 -6.57 3.58 -9.56
CA GLN A 281 -5.18 4.05 -9.45
C GLN A 281 -4.34 3.69 -10.70
N THR A 282 -4.94 3.38 -11.86
CA THR A 282 -4.20 2.96 -13.07
C THR A 282 -3.36 4.09 -13.71
N ILE A 283 -3.41 5.30 -13.16
CA ILE A 283 -2.63 6.47 -13.62
C ILE A 283 -1.26 6.54 -12.90
N PHE A 284 -0.96 5.63 -11.96
CA PHE A 284 0.31 5.54 -11.24
C PHE A 284 1.37 4.74 -12.02
#